data_AF-A0A5B2WL80-F1
#
_entry.id   AF-A0A5B2WL80-F1
#
_cell.length_a   1.000
_cell.length_b   1.000
_cell.length_c   1.000
_cell.angle_alpha   90.00
_cell.angle_beta   90.00
_cell.angle_gamma   90.00
#
_symmetry.space_group_name_H-M   'P 1'
#
loop_
_entity.id
_entity.type
_entity.pdbx_description
1 polymer ?
#
loop_
_entity_poly.entity_id
_entity_poly.type
_entity_poly.pdbx_seq_one_letter_code
_entity_poly.pdbx_strand_id
1 'polypeptide(L)'
;MSRRRRRLVAVLGAFAVLVGVLVAGRVLASDPIAYGVPVWPFANTLDGAENQQLDAVTAAIRAEARGAVGNVADVVRRHGVEVLSARIDRPADALASVLLELRFRLRDPGQDDRRDADTTRCRSLLVRGDPGLTMSSRALDCP
;
A
#
# COMPACT_ATOMS: atom_id res chain seq x y z
N MET A 1 21.06 -20.46 -40.58
CA MET A 1 20.45 -20.84 -39.28
C MET A 1 19.36 -21.89 -39.54
N SER A 2 19.46 -23.10 -38.99
CA SER A 2 18.50 -24.19 -39.32
C SER A 2 17.09 -23.93 -38.78
N ARG A 3 16.03 -24.43 -39.44
CA ARG A 3 14.63 -24.29 -38.99
C ARG A 3 14.43 -24.76 -37.54
N ARG A 4 15.19 -25.77 -37.09
CA ARG A 4 15.18 -26.26 -35.70
C ARG A 4 15.70 -25.22 -34.71
N ARG A 5 16.80 -24.52 -35.02
CA ARG A 5 17.31 -23.43 -34.17
C ARG A 5 16.33 -22.25 -34.07
N ARG A 6 15.66 -21.87 -35.16
CA ARG A 6 14.63 -20.81 -35.12
C ARG A 6 13.45 -21.17 -34.23
N ARG A 7 12.96 -22.41 -34.30
CA ARG A 7 11.88 -22.89 -33.41
C ARG A 7 12.30 -22.92 -31.95
N LEU A 8 13.51 -23.40 -31.65
CA LEU A 8 14.02 -23.45 -30.29
C LEU A 8 14.14 -22.04 -29.68
N VAL A 9 14.68 -21.08 -30.43
CA VAL A 9 14.77 -19.67 -29.99
C VAL A 9 13.40 -19.06 -29.79
N ALA A 10 12.43 -19.33 -30.67
CA ALA A 10 11.06 -18.84 -30.52
C ALA A 10 10.38 -19.40 -29.26
N VAL A 11 10.55 -20.69 -28.98
CA VAL A 11 10.01 -21.33 -27.76
C VAL A 11 10.66 -20.75 -26.51
N LEU A 12 12.00 -20.60 -26.49
CA LEU A 12 12.71 -19.99 -25.36
C LEU A 12 12.30 -18.53 -25.15
N GLY A 13 12.13 -17.77 -26.22
CA GLY A 13 11.65 -16.38 -26.14
C GLY A 13 10.23 -16.30 -25.58
N ALA A 14 9.31 -17.15 -26.04
CA ALA A 14 7.95 -17.22 -25.51
C ALA A 14 7.96 -17.60 -24.01
N PHE A 15 8.81 -18.54 -23.61
CA PHE A 15 8.93 -18.95 -22.21
C PHE A 15 9.50 -17.83 -21.33
N ALA A 16 10.52 -17.12 -21.81
CA ALA A 16 11.10 -15.97 -21.12
C ALA A 16 10.07 -14.84 -20.92
N VAL A 17 9.25 -14.55 -21.94
CA VAL A 17 8.16 -13.59 -21.83
C VAL A 17 7.13 -14.06 -20.80
N LEU A 18 6.72 -15.32 -20.84
CA LEU A 18 5.73 -15.87 -19.91
C LEU A 18 6.20 -15.80 -18.45
N VAL A 19 7.46 -16.17 -18.20
CA VAL A 19 8.08 -16.06 -16.87
C VAL A 19 8.19 -14.58 -16.46
N GLY A 20 8.60 -13.70 -17.36
CA GLY A 20 8.66 -12.26 -17.10
C GLY A 20 7.32 -11.68 -16.66
N VAL A 21 6.23 -12.05 -17.35
CA VAL A 21 4.86 -11.63 -17.00
C VAL A 21 4.44 -12.17 -15.64
N LEU A 22 4.74 -13.43 -15.32
CA LEU A 22 4.41 -14.03 -14.02
C LEU A 22 5.17 -13.36 -12.86
N VAL A 23 6.46 -13.07 -13.05
CA VAL A 23 7.28 -12.39 -12.04
C VAL A 23 6.79 -10.95 -11.83
N ALA A 24 6.55 -10.20 -12.91
CA ALA A 24 5.98 -8.86 -12.81
C ALA A 24 4.59 -8.88 -12.14
N GLY A 25 3.75 -9.86 -12.49
CA GLY A 25 2.45 -10.07 -11.86
C GLY A 25 2.55 -10.33 -10.36
N ARG A 26 3.55 -11.09 -9.90
CA ARG A 26 3.80 -11.31 -8.46
C ARG A 26 4.30 -10.07 -7.73
N VAL A 27 5.16 -9.28 -8.34
CA VAL A 27 5.65 -8.03 -7.74
C VAL A 27 4.48 -7.05 -7.59
N LEU A 28 3.66 -6.89 -8.64
CA LEU A 28 2.44 -6.07 -8.57
C LEU A 28 1.42 -6.60 -7.56
N ALA A 29 1.31 -7.92 -7.41
CA ALA A 29 0.42 -8.55 -6.43
C ALA A 29 0.91 -8.45 -4.98
N SER A 30 2.21 -8.23 -4.74
CA SER A 30 2.76 -8.13 -3.39
C SER A 30 2.32 -6.87 -2.65
N ASP A 31 2.03 -5.79 -3.40
CA ASP A 31 1.50 -4.57 -2.80
C ASP A 31 0.72 -3.69 -3.82
N PRO A 32 -0.50 -4.10 -4.22
CA PRO A 32 -1.30 -3.34 -5.19
C PRO A 32 -1.61 -1.91 -4.71
N ILE A 33 -1.65 -1.69 -3.39
CA ILE A 33 -1.98 -0.41 -2.79
C ILE A 33 -0.77 0.55 -2.83
N ALA A 34 0.47 0.06 -2.65
CA ALA A 34 1.67 0.87 -2.85
C ALA A 34 1.83 1.35 -4.29
N TYR A 35 1.30 0.60 -5.25
CA TYR A 35 1.32 0.96 -6.68
C TYR A 35 0.09 1.75 -7.13
N GLY A 36 -0.82 2.11 -6.22
CA GLY A 36 -2.01 2.92 -6.54
C GLY A 36 -3.05 2.21 -7.40
N VAL A 37 -3.14 0.88 -7.31
CA VAL A 37 -4.12 0.06 -8.03
C VAL A 37 -5.18 -0.44 -7.05
N PRO A 38 -6.22 0.36 -6.75
CA PRO A 38 -7.21 0.07 -5.71
C PRO A 38 -8.12 -1.12 -6.05
N VAL A 39 -8.21 -1.48 -7.34
CA VAL A 39 -9.01 -2.62 -7.82
C VAL A 39 -8.10 -3.52 -8.64
N TRP A 40 -7.65 -4.61 -8.01
CA TRP A 40 -6.85 -5.64 -8.65
C TRP A 40 -7.68 -6.93 -8.74
N PRO A 41 -7.65 -7.68 -9.86
CA PRO A 41 -8.50 -8.86 -10.04
C PRO A 41 -8.20 -10.02 -9.07
N PHE A 42 -7.13 -9.90 -8.29
CA PHE A 42 -6.75 -10.85 -7.23
C PHE A 42 -6.86 -10.25 -5.83
N ALA A 43 -7.46 -9.06 -5.68
CA ALA A 43 -7.70 -8.46 -4.37
C ALA A 43 -8.69 -9.32 -3.58
N ASN A 44 -8.37 -9.58 -2.32
CA ASN A 44 -9.25 -10.27 -1.38
C ASN A 44 -10.03 -9.27 -0.50
N THR A 45 -10.88 -9.80 0.38
CA THR A 45 -11.68 -9.04 1.36
C THR A 45 -10.81 -8.21 2.30
N LEU A 46 -9.65 -8.73 2.72
CA LEU A 46 -8.69 -8.02 3.57
C LEU A 46 -8.07 -6.82 2.85
N ASP A 47 -7.75 -6.96 1.55
CA ASP A 47 -7.19 -5.87 0.75
C ASP A 47 -8.20 -4.72 0.59
N GLY A 48 -9.49 -5.07 0.46
CA GLY A 48 -10.58 -4.08 0.43
C GLY A 48 -10.75 -3.34 1.77
N ALA A 49 -10.73 -4.06 2.88
CA ALA A 49 -10.80 -3.48 4.22
C ALA A 49 -9.60 -2.56 4.51
N GLU A 50 -8.40 -2.98 4.08
CA GLU A 50 -7.18 -2.19 4.19
C GLU A 50 -7.27 -0.91 3.36
N ASN A 51 -7.73 -1.00 2.11
CA ASN A 51 -7.86 0.17 1.25
C ASN A 51 -8.85 1.20 1.84
N GLN A 52 -9.96 0.75 2.41
CA GLN A 52 -10.93 1.64 3.04
C GLN A 52 -10.34 2.40 4.24
N GLN A 53 -9.56 1.71 5.09
CA GLN A 53 -8.87 2.35 6.20
C GLN A 53 -7.79 3.32 5.70
N LEU A 54 -7.04 2.95 4.67
CA LEU A 54 -6.01 3.78 4.07
C LEU A 54 -6.58 5.04 3.41
N ASP A 55 -7.76 5.01 2.82
CA ASP A 55 -8.43 6.20 2.29
C ASP A 55 -8.73 7.21 3.40
N ALA A 56 -9.25 6.75 4.55
CA ALA A 56 -9.51 7.60 5.71
C ALA A 56 -8.23 8.21 6.29
N VAL A 57 -7.18 7.38 6.44
CA VAL A 57 -5.88 7.85 6.92
C VAL A 57 -5.25 8.83 5.94
N THR A 58 -5.27 8.54 4.65
CA THR A 58 -4.74 9.40 3.60
C THR A 58 -5.44 10.77 3.61
N ALA A 59 -6.75 10.81 3.80
CA ALA A 59 -7.50 12.05 3.93
C ALA A 59 -7.01 12.87 5.14
N ALA A 60 -6.81 12.23 6.30
CA ALA A 60 -6.30 12.87 7.50
C ALA A 60 -4.86 13.41 7.31
N ILE A 61 -3.98 12.61 6.71
CA ILE A 61 -2.59 13.02 6.42
C ILE A 61 -2.56 14.20 5.45
N ARG A 62 -3.40 14.19 4.40
CA ARG A 62 -3.50 15.32 3.46
C ARG A 62 -4.07 16.57 4.13
N ALA A 63 -5.01 16.42 5.06
CA ALA A 63 -5.52 17.54 5.84
C ALA A 63 -4.42 18.15 6.73
N GLU A 64 -3.59 17.31 7.35
CA GLU A 64 -2.45 17.74 8.18
C GLU A 64 -1.36 18.43 7.35
N ALA A 65 -0.99 17.86 6.20
CA ALA A 65 -0.01 18.46 5.30
C ALA A 65 -0.44 19.85 4.79
N ARG A 66 -1.76 20.11 4.75
CA ARG A 66 -2.35 21.43 4.43
C ARG A 66 -2.59 22.32 5.66
N GLY A 67 -2.24 21.86 6.86
CA GLY A 67 -2.46 22.58 8.11
C GLY A 67 -3.92 22.68 8.57
N ALA A 68 -4.83 21.88 7.98
CA ALA A 68 -6.26 21.90 8.32
C ALA A 68 -6.59 21.09 9.59
N VAL A 69 -5.73 20.15 9.94
CA VAL A 69 -5.76 19.44 11.24
C VAL A 69 -4.39 19.59 11.88
N GLY A 70 -4.36 19.67 13.21
CA GLY A 70 -3.12 19.83 13.99
C GLY A 70 -2.60 18.56 14.65
N ASN A 71 -3.37 17.46 14.58
CA ASN A 71 -2.95 16.15 15.08
C ASN A 71 -3.59 15.01 14.25
N VAL A 72 -2.94 14.67 13.14
CA VAL A 72 -3.28 13.53 12.29
C VAL A 72 -3.39 12.20 13.04
N ALA A 73 -2.53 11.95 14.03
CA ALA A 73 -2.52 10.66 14.74
C ALA A 73 -3.82 10.44 15.52
N ASP A 74 -4.38 11.49 16.12
CA ASP A 74 -5.65 11.39 16.84
C ASP A 74 -6.84 11.20 15.90
N VAL A 75 -6.81 11.81 14.71
CA VAL A 75 -7.84 11.60 13.69
C VAL A 75 -7.81 10.15 13.22
N VAL A 76 -6.62 9.63 12.91
CA VAL A 76 -6.40 8.25 12.46
C VAL A 76 -6.86 7.23 13.51
N ARG A 77 -6.54 7.44 14.79
CA ARG A 77 -6.95 6.55 15.88
C ARG A 77 -8.47 6.45 16.04
N ARG A 78 -9.23 7.52 15.78
CA ARG A 78 -10.70 7.48 15.81
C ARG A 78 -11.30 6.58 14.75
N HIS A 79 -10.56 6.29 13.68
CA HIS A 79 -10.94 5.32 12.66
C HIS A 79 -10.55 3.87 13.03
N GLY A 80 -10.12 3.62 14.27
CA GLY A 80 -9.75 2.29 14.74
C GLY A 80 -8.39 1.80 14.25
N VAL A 81 -7.57 2.71 13.72
CA VAL A 81 -6.21 2.40 13.23
C VAL A 81 -5.20 2.72 14.33
N GLU A 82 -4.32 1.77 14.63
CA GLU A 82 -3.26 1.96 15.62
C GLU A 82 -2.07 2.68 14.96
N VAL A 83 -1.63 3.78 15.55
CA VAL A 83 -0.49 4.56 15.06
C VAL A 83 0.74 4.16 15.87
N LEU A 84 1.71 3.51 15.21
CA LEU A 84 2.96 3.05 15.82
C LEU A 84 3.93 4.22 16.00
N SER A 85 4.10 5.02 14.95
CA SER A 85 4.92 6.23 14.99
C SER A 85 4.32 7.30 14.09
N ALA A 86 4.47 8.57 14.48
CA ALA A 86 4.06 9.71 13.67
C ALA A 86 5.15 10.76 13.74
N ARG A 87 5.68 11.14 12.58
CA ARG A 87 6.67 12.20 12.42
C ARG A 87 6.10 13.25 11.47
N ILE A 88 6.09 14.49 11.93
CA ILE A 88 5.62 15.63 11.15
C ILE A 88 6.79 16.59 11.03
N ASP A 89 7.32 16.74 9.82
CA ASP A 89 8.41 17.65 9.52
C ASP A 89 7.83 18.87 8.79
N ARG A 90 7.81 20.03 9.46
CA ARG A 90 7.34 21.32 8.92
C ARG A 90 8.52 22.26 8.71
N PRO A 91 9.19 22.23 7.55
CA PRO A 91 10.21 23.23 7.23
C PRO A 91 9.59 24.62 7.14
N ALA A 92 10.31 25.66 7.58
CA ALA A 92 9.81 27.04 7.60
C ALA A 92 9.45 27.58 6.21
N ASP A 93 10.14 27.11 5.17
CA ASP A 93 10.04 27.60 3.80
C ASP A 93 9.47 26.57 2.81
N ALA A 94 8.92 25.44 3.30
CA ALA A 94 8.31 24.41 2.46
C ALA A 94 7.05 23.82 3.11
N LEU A 95 6.20 23.19 2.29
CA LEU A 95 5.02 22.50 2.81
C LEU A 95 5.41 21.34 3.73
N ALA A 96 4.56 21.10 4.73
CA ALA A 96 4.78 20.04 5.70
C ALA A 96 4.87 18.66 5.02
N SER A 97 5.86 17.88 5.42
CA SER A 97 5.90 16.45 5.15
C SER A 97 5.44 15.67 6.37
N VAL A 98 4.61 14.67 6.13
CA VAL A 98 3.96 13.89 7.18
C VAL A 98 4.25 12.42 6.92
N LEU A 99 4.96 11.79 7.86
CA LEU A 99 5.31 10.37 7.85
C LEU A 99 4.56 9.68 9.00
N LEU A 100 3.73 8.69 8.69
CA LEU A 100 3.09 7.83 9.69
C LEU A 100 3.45 6.37 9.47
N GLU A 101 3.80 5.68 10.55
CA GLU A 101 3.85 4.22 10.59
C GLU A 101 2.64 3.71 11.36
N LEU A 102 1.92 2.79 10.73
CA LEU A 102 0.57 2.40 11.11
C LEU A 102 0.49 0.89 11.25
N ARG A 103 -0.34 0.45 12.19
CA ARG A 103 -0.75 -0.94 12.34
C ARG A 103 -2.26 -1.03 12.14
N PHE A 104 -2.64 -1.77 11.10
CA PHE A 104 -4.01 -2.09 10.78
C PHE A 104 -4.33 -3.47 11.34
N ARG A 105 -5.39 -3.56 12.15
CA ARG A 105 -6.03 -4.84 12.46
C ARG A 105 -7.19 -5.00 11.52
N LEU A 106 -7.06 -5.95 10.59
CA LEU A 106 -8.03 -6.23 9.56
C LEU A 106 -8.75 -7.51 9.92
N ARG A 107 -10.08 -7.45 9.92
CA ARG A 107 -10.91 -8.62 10.11
C ARG A 107 -11.21 -9.23 8.75
N ASP A 108 -11.03 -10.53 8.58
CA ASP A 108 -11.46 -11.21 7.36
C ASP A 108 -12.96 -11.57 7.46
N PRO A 109 -13.86 -10.89 6.72
CA PRO A 109 -15.28 -11.22 6.72
C PRO A 109 -15.60 -12.55 6.02
N GLY A 110 -14.65 -13.11 5.25
CA GLY A 110 -14.85 -14.36 4.47
C GLY A 110 -14.50 -15.64 5.22
N GLN A 111 -13.90 -15.55 6.42
CA GLN A 111 -13.47 -16.70 7.20
C GLN A 111 -14.53 -17.03 8.27
N ASP A 112 -15.49 -17.87 7.87
CA ASP A 112 -16.72 -18.20 8.64
C ASP A 112 -16.47 -19.17 9.82
N ASP A 113 -15.21 -19.48 10.13
CA ASP A 113 -14.85 -20.39 11.23
C ASP A 113 -14.38 -19.64 12.47
N ARG A 114 -15.01 -19.99 13.59
CA ARG A 114 -15.26 -19.16 14.78
C ARG A 114 -14.06 -18.98 15.73
N ARG A 115 -12.85 -18.76 15.21
CA ARG A 115 -11.67 -18.41 16.01
C ARG A 115 -10.80 -17.38 15.29
N ASP A 116 -10.94 -16.12 15.72
CA ASP A 116 -9.92 -15.06 15.66
C ASP A 116 -8.86 -15.18 14.56
N ALA A 117 -9.17 -14.68 13.37
CA ALA A 117 -8.12 -14.34 12.40
C ALA A 117 -8.17 -12.85 12.08
N ASP A 118 -8.11 -12.01 13.12
CA ASP A 118 -7.69 -10.62 12.94
C ASP A 118 -6.28 -10.66 12.34
N THR A 119 -6.17 -10.33 11.06
CA THR A 119 -4.89 -10.24 10.37
C THR A 119 -4.30 -8.86 10.63
N THR A 120 -3.08 -8.83 11.15
CA THR A 120 -2.40 -7.57 11.41
C THR A 120 -1.48 -7.23 10.22
N ARG A 121 -1.61 -6.02 9.68
CA ARG A 121 -0.74 -5.49 8.61
C ARG A 121 -0.17 -4.14 9.04
N CYS A 122 1.10 -3.90 8.75
CA CYS A 122 1.76 -2.65 9.11
C CYS A 122 2.23 -1.92 7.86
N ARG A 123 2.14 -0.57 7.88
CA ARG A 123 2.56 0.24 6.74
C ARG A 123 3.17 1.57 7.15
N SER A 124 4.07 2.05 6.31
CA SER A 124 4.57 3.42 6.31
C SER A 124 3.84 4.23 5.24
N LEU A 125 3.27 5.37 5.62
CA LEU A 125 2.69 6.36 4.72
C LEU A 125 3.48 7.65 4.82
N LEU A 126 4.03 8.09 3.70
CA LEU A 126 4.71 9.37 3.57
C LEU A 126 3.93 10.26 2.60
N VAL A 127 3.54 11.45 3.05
CA VAL A 127 2.98 12.49 2.21
C VAL A 127 3.91 13.70 2.21
N ARG A 128 4.25 14.18 1.02
CA ARG A 128 4.96 15.46 0.81
C ARG A 128 4.05 16.42 0.06
N GLY A 129 3.97 17.66 0.53
CA GLY A 129 3.39 18.75 -0.23
C GLY A 129 4.44 19.42 -1.13
N ASP A 130 4.10 19.57 -2.42
CA ASP A 130 4.71 20.42 -3.47
C ASP A 130 5.43 19.66 -4.62
N PRO A 131 5.15 19.98 -5.92
CA PRO A 131 4.04 20.76 -6.49
C PRO A 131 2.73 19.95 -6.62
N GLY A 132 2.70 18.75 -6.05
CA GLY A 132 1.51 17.96 -5.83
C GLY A 132 1.63 17.25 -4.49
N LEU A 133 0.50 16.86 -3.89
CA LEU A 133 0.51 15.95 -2.74
C LEU A 133 0.98 14.59 -3.25
N THR A 134 2.27 14.32 -3.14
CA THR A 134 2.84 13.02 -3.47
C THR A 134 2.71 12.14 -2.24
N MET A 135 2.13 10.96 -2.44
CA MET A 135 1.97 9.97 -1.40
C MET A 135 2.75 8.72 -1.78
N SER A 136 3.52 8.21 -0.83
CA SER A 136 4.16 6.91 -0.92
C SER A 136 3.64 6.05 0.22
N SER A 137 3.26 4.82 -0.10
CA SER A 137 2.89 3.78 0.86
C SER A 137 3.86 2.61 0.73
N ARG A 138 4.21 1.99 1.85
CA ARG A 138 5.08 0.82 1.89
C ARG A 138 4.64 -0.13 3.00
N ALA A 139 4.53 -1.42 2.70
CA ALA A 139 4.36 -2.45 3.72
C ALA A 139 5.58 -2.53 4.67
N LEU A 140 5.32 -2.76 5.95
CA LEU A 140 6.30 -2.94 7.00
C LEU A 140 6.03 -4.27 7.73
N ASP A 141 7.07 -4.85 8.31
CA ASP A 141 6.91 -5.91 9.30
C ASP A 141 6.29 -5.34 10.57
N CYS A 142 5.32 -6.04 11.13
CA CYS A 142 4.71 -5.63 12.39
C CYS A 142 5.61 -5.99 13.58
N PRO A 143 5.80 -5.06 14.54
CA PRO A 143 6.49 -5.33 15.79
C PRO A 143 5.64 -6.15 16.77
#